data_AF-A0A1S1J3W0-F1
#
_entry.id   AF-A0A1S1J3W0-F1
#
_cell.length_a   1.000
_cell.length_b   1.000
_cell.length_c   1.000
_cell.angle_alpha   90.00
_cell.angle_beta   90.00
_cell.angle_gamma   90.00
#
_symmetry.space_group_name_H-M   'P 1'
#
loop_
_entity.id
_entity.type
_entity.pdbx_description
1 polymer ?
#
loop_
_entity_poly.entity_id
_entity_poly.type
_entity_poly.pdbx_seq_one_letter_code
_entity_poly.pdbx_strand_id
1 'polypeptide(L)' 'MEEKFIKKYWNEEDVMFFIHFTNGIATRQVEISKDNKVYLTQDNPVVNESMLYDQNMEDLELNLNDFITKEEFEKVWKI' A
#
# COMPACT_ATOMS: atom_id res chain seq x y z
N MET A 1 18.56 -4.16 -0.74
CA MET A 1 17.27 -4.22 -0.02
C MET A 1 16.25 -4.68 -1.02
N GLU A 2 15.40 -5.62 -0.65
CA GLU A 2 14.35 -6.13 -1.53
C GLU A 2 13.16 -5.18 -1.48
N GLU A 3 12.77 -4.62 -2.62
CA GLU A 3 11.58 -3.78 -2.76
C GLU A 3 10.49 -4.58 -3.47
N LYS A 4 9.27 -4.56 -2.93
CA LYS A 4 8.09 -5.10 -3.60
C LYS A 4 6.93 -4.12 -3.51
N PHE A 5 6.14 -4.10 -4.56
CA PHE A 5 4.99 -3.20 -4.67
C PHE A 5 3.77 -4.05 -4.99
N ILE A 6 2.69 -3.81 -4.25
CA ILE A 6 1.43 -4.49 -4.48
C ILE A 6 0.28 -3.51 -4.59
N LYS A 7 -0.80 -4.01 -5.19
CA LYS A 7 -2.11 -3.37 -5.26
C LYS A 7 -3.15 -4.39 -4.81
N LYS A 8 -3.97 -4.05 -3.82
CA LYS A 8 -5.04 -4.92 -3.32
C LYS A 8 -6.32 -4.12 -3.14
N TYR A 9 -7.43 -4.68 -3.61
CA TYR A 9 -8.75 -4.08 -3.44
C TYR A 9 -9.47 -4.74 -2.27
N TRP A 10 -9.97 -3.92 -1.35
CA TRP A 10 -10.80 -4.38 -0.23
C TRP A 10 -12.26 -4.03 -0.51
N ASN A 11 -13.05 -5.07 -0.78
CA ASN A 11 -14.45 -4.93 -1.18
C ASN A 11 -15.35 -4.30 -0.11
N GLU A 12 -15.06 -4.52 1.17
CA GLU A 12 -15.96 -4.11 2.27
C GLU A 12 -16.01 -2.59 2.43
N GLU A 13 -14.90 -1.92 2.18
CA GLU A 13 -14.79 -0.46 2.32
C GLU A 13 -14.69 0.29 0.98
N ASP A 14 -14.72 -0.43 -0.16
CA ASP A 14 -14.48 0.13 -1.50
C ASP A 14 -13.18 0.96 -1.56
N VAL A 15 -12.09 0.33 -1.08
CA VAL A 15 -10.75 0.96 -1.01
C VAL A 15 -9.73 0.15 -1.78
N MET A 16 -8.96 0.85 -2.60
CA MET A 16 -7.78 0.33 -3.27
C MET A 16 -6.52 0.70 -2.49
N PHE A 17 -5.79 -0.32 -2.04
CA PHE A 17 -4.52 -0.18 -1.36
C PHE A 17 -3.38 -0.36 -2.35
N PHE A 18 -2.41 0.53 -2.29
CA PHE A 18 -1.11 0.39 -2.92
C PHE A 18 -0.06 0.40 -1.82
N ILE A 19 0.74 -0.66 -1.72
CA ILE A 19 1.69 -0.80 -0.61
C ILE A 19 3.07 -1.08 -1.16
N HIS A 20 4.04 -0.30 -0.68
CA HIS A 20 5.47 -0.50 -0.93
C HIS A 20 6.08 -1.18 0.29
N PHE A 21 6.60 -2.38 0.10
CA PHE A 21 7.34 -3.14 1.09
C PHE A 21 8.85 -3.03 0.84
N THR A 22 9.60 -2.89 1.92
CA THR A 22 11.07 -2.97 1.93
C THR A 22 11.49 -4.05 2.92
N ASN A 23 12.12 -5.11 2.43
CA ASN A 23 12.44 -6.33 3.19
C ASN A 23 11.22 -6.88 3.96
N GLY A 24 10.06 -6.92 3.28
CA GLY A 24 8.81 -7.45 3.85
C GLY A 24 8.05 -6.50 4.79
N ILE A 25 8.58 -5.31 5.09
CA ILE A 25 7.92 -4.32 5.96
C ILE A 25 7.34 -3.18 5.12
N ALA A 26 6.09 -2.78 5.37
CA ALA A 26 5.50 -1.65 4.67
C ALA A 26 6.20 -0.34 5.03
N THR A 27 6.61 0.42 4.01
CA THR A 27 7.30 1.71 4.19
C THR A 27 6.51 2.89 3.64
N ARG A 28 5.68 2.64 2.62
CA ARG A 28 4.75 3.61 2.04
C ARG A 28 3.44 2.92 1.67
N GLN A 29 2.33 3.62 1.86
CA GLN A 29 1.00 3.15 1.49
C GLN A 29 0.13 4.28 0.94
N VAL A 30 -0.61 3.96 -0.12
CA VAL A 30 -1.68 4.82 -0.64
C VAL A 30 -2.99 4.07 -0.53
N GLU A 31 -3.97 4.72 0.06
CA GLU A 31 -5.35 4.28 0.05
C GLU A 31 -6.12 5.19 -0.89
N ILE A 32 -6.86 4.60 -1.82
CA ILE A 32 -7.73 5.33 -2.73
C ILE A 32 -9.14 4.80 -2.58
N SER A 33 -10.03 5.64 -2.09
CA SER A 33 -11.47 5.44 -2.16
C SER A 33 -12.07 6.43 -3.17
N LYS A 34 -13.39 6.36 -3.36
CA LYS A 34 -14.10 7.27 -4.28
C LYS A 34 -13.88 8.75 -3.98
N ASP A 35 -13.84 9.12 -2.70
CA ASP A 35 -13.86 10.51 -2.26
C ASP A 35 -12.56 10.95 -1.58
N ASN A 36 -11.64 10.01 -1.30
CA ASN A 36 -10.43 10.32 -0.54
C ASN A 36 -9.21 9.58 -1.07
N LYS A 37 -8.04 10.18 -0.80
CA LYS A 37 -6.74 9.59 -1.03
C LYS A 37 -5.84 9.85 0.17
N VAL A 38 -5.40 8.79 0.82
CA VAL A 38 -4.57 8.87 2.02
C VAL A 38 -3.17 8.37 1.70
N TYR A 39 -2.16 9.08 2.20
CA TYR A 39 -0.76 8.72 2.08
C TYR A 39 -0.18 8.47 3.45
N LEU A 40 0.43 7.30 3.62
CA LEU A 40 1.03 6.84 4.87
C LEU A 40 2.48 6.48 4.63
N THR A 41 3.35 6.82 5.58
CA THR A 41 4.78 6.50 5.57
C THR A 41 5.21 6.04 6.96
N GLN A 42 6.42 5.52 7.11
CA GLN A 42 6.94 5.20 8.45
C GLN A 42 7.04 6.43 9.38
N ASP A 43 7.28 7.61 8.81
CA ASP A 43 7.34 8.87 9.56
C ASP A 43 5.95 9.39 9.94
N ASN A 44 4.93 9.03 9.16
CA ASN A 44 3.54 9.39 9.39
C ASN A 44 2.63 8.17 9.18
N PRO A 45 2.66 7.21 10.12
CA PRO A 45 2.03 5.90 9.95
C PRO A 45 0.54 5.91 10.24
N VAL A 46 -0.03 7.02 10.72
CA VAL A 46 -1.46 7.16 11.00
C VAL A 46 -1.93 8.51 10.47
N VAL A 47 -2.97 8.50 9.64
CA VAL A 47 -3.61 9.72 9.11
C VAL A 47 -5.12 9.53 9.20
N ASN A 48 -5.77 10.38 10.00
CA ASN A 48 -7.19 10.24 10.34
C ASN A 48 -7.47 8.85 10.97
N GLU A 49 -8.27 8.03 10.28
CA GLU A 49 -8.64 6.67 10.70
C GLU A 49 -7.79 5.58 10.01
N SER A 50 -6.95 5.98 9.04
CA SER A 50 -6.08 5.07 8.28
C SER A 50 -4.76 4.83 9.01
N MET A 51 -4.24 3.60 8.89
CA MET A 51 -2.97 3.17 9.47
C MET A 51 -2.11 2.46 8.42
N LEU A 52 -0.80 2.74 8.43
CA LEU A 52 0.19 2.05 7.61
C LEU A 52 0.13 0.55 7.92
N TYR A 53 0.12 -0.27 6.87
CA TYR A 53 0.09 -1.72 7.01
C TYR A 53 1.16 -2.24 7.98
N ASP A 54 0.75 -3.02 8.97
CA ASP A 54 1.60 -3.45 10.09
C ASP A 54 2.04 -4.91 10.04
N GLN A 55 1.50 -5.70 9.09
CA GLN A 55 1.89 -7.11 8.89
C GLN A 55 3.06 -7.25 7.92
N ASN A 56 3.79 -8.36 8.06
CA ASN A 56 4.85 -8.70 7.12
C ASN A 56 4.26 -9.15 5.78
N MET A 57 4.95 -8.82 4.69
CA MET A 57 4.57 -9.25 3.37
C MET A 57 4.52 -10.78 3.20
N GLU A 58 5.38 -11.51 3.91
CA GLU A 58 5.45 -12.97 3.83
C GLU A 58 4.20 -13.66 4.41
N ASP A 59 3.47 -12.98 5.30
CA ASP A 59 2.24 -13.48 5.90
C ASP A 59 1.01 -13.23 4.99
N LEU A 60 1.17 -12.47 3.91
CA LEU A 60 0.10 -12.18 2.96
C LEU A 60 -0.09 -13.32 1.96
N GLU A 61 -1.34 -13.74 1.79
CA GLU A 61 -1.75 -14.50 0.61
C GLU A 61 -1.81 -13.55 -0.61
N LEU A 62 -0.72 -13.53 -1.38
CA LEU A 62 -0.57 -12.74 -2.61
C LEU A 62 -0.51 -13.65 -3.84
N ASN A 63 -1.15 -13.21 -4.91
CA ASN A 63 -1.05 -13.81 -6.24
C ASN A 63 -0.28 -12.89 -7.20
N LEU A 64 0.12 -13.41 -8.36
CA LEU A 64 0.92 -12.66 -9.33
C LEU A 64 0.27 -11.35 -9.82
N ASN A 65 -1.06 -11.26 -9.82
CA ASN A 65 -1.78 -10.06 -10.26
C ASN A 65 -1.84 -8.97 -9.18
N ASP A 66 -1.51 -9.29 -7.93
CA ASP A 66 -1.43 -8.31 -6.86
C ASP A 66 -0.14 -7.48 -6.98
N PHE A 67 0.89 -8.01 -7.63
CA PHE A 67 2.15 -7.31 -7.80
C PHE A 67 2.07 -6.25 -8.89
N ILE A 68 2.61 -5.08 -8.58
CA ILE A 68 2.76 -3.98 -9.52
C ILE A 68 4.22 -3.57 -9.63
N THR A 69 4.52 -2.82 -10.67
CA THR A 69 5.84 -2.21 -10.83
C THR A 69 6.00 -0.99 -9.92
N LYS A 70 7.24 -0.65 -9.62
CA LYS A 70 7.59 0.64 -8.98
C LYS A 70 6.99 1.81 -9.76
N GLU A 71 7.08 1.80 -11.07
CA GLU A 71 6.55 2.87 -11.93
C GLU A 71 5.03 3.05 -11.77
N GLU A 72 4.27 1.96 -11.64
CA GLU A 72 2.83 2.02 -11.36
C GLU A 72 2.54 2.59 -9.98
N PHE A 73 3.30 2.17 -8.96
CA PHE A 73 3.18 2.73 -7.63
C PHE A 73 3.48 4.24 -7.62
N GLU A 74 4.60 4.66 -8.21
CA GLU A 74 5.02 6.08 -8.23
C GLU A 74 4.05 6.98 -9.02
N LYS A 75 3.36 6.44 -10.05
CA LYS A 75 2.27 7.17 -10.73
C LYS A 75 1.11 7.51 -9.80
N VAL A 76 0.87 6.65 -8.82
CA VAL A 76 -0.13 6.87 -7.77
C VAL A 76 0.45 7.70 -6.64
N TRP A 77 1.72 7.53 -6.30
CA TRP A 77 2.47 8.32 -5.31
C TRP A 77 2.84 9.73 -5.83
N LYS A 78 1.83 10.52 -6.23
CA LYS A 78 1.99 11.93 -6.59
C LYS A 78 1.68 12.81 -5.38
N ILE A 79 2.71 13.04 -4.57
CA ILE A 79 2.72 14.08 -3.52
C ILE A 79 3.08 15.42 -4.15
#